data_AF-A0A812LJF4-F1
#
_entry.id   AF-A0A812LJF4-F1
#
_cell.length_a   1.000
_cell.length_b   1.000
_cell.length_c   1.000
_cell.angle_alpha   90.00
_cell.angle_beta   90.00
_cell.angle_gamma   90.00
#
_symmetry.space_group_name_H-M   'P 1'
#
loop_
_entity.id
_entity.type
_entity.pdbx_description
1 polymer ?
#
loop_
_entity_poly.entity_id
_entity_poly.type
_entity_poly.pdbx_seq_one_letter_code
_entity_poly.pdbx_strand_id
1 'polypeptide(L)'
;MNFDALVGVLLSDTDENMSGELCCYPGSHMDLSGYFQKHGFKDVMHKGAEALPIGRKTDEVLQKGPLHCNGKAGDVFLANYMVAHFIAPNTSQDIRYAVYFRIRGPAFDADPLQKESMLRPLMNWSLDGPAAPALRPTPSLRRAATMEEADRMEEVSDHYATANNDYTVPT
;
A
#
# COMPACT_ATOMS: atom_id res chain seq x y z
N MET A 1 6.09 6.14 7.48
CA MET A 1 5.24 5.22 8.26
C MET A 1 5.07 3.96 7.42
N ASN A 2 5.28 2.79 8.01
CA ASN A 2 5.24 1.53 7.27
C ASN A 2 3.82 0.92 7.30
N PHE A 3 3.55 -0.10 6.47
CA PHE A 3 2.24 -0.74 6.34
C PHE A 3 2.36 -2.25 6.08
N ASP A 4 1.25 -3.00 6.22
CA ASP A 4 1.26 -4.46 6.02
C ASP A 4 1.10 -4.81 4.55
N ALA A 5 0.07 -4.23 3.93
CA ALA A 5 -0.38 -4.59 2.61
C ALA A 5 -0.77 -3.38 1.77
N LEU A 6 -0.41 -3.43 0.49
CA LEU A 6 -1.00 -2.62 -0.56
C LEU A 6 -2.23 -3.35 -1.09
N VAL A 7 -3.36 -2.64 -1.16
CA VAL A 7 -4.60 -3.11 -1.76
C VAL A 7 -4.88 -2.24 -2.98
N GLY A 8 -4.79 -2.83 -4.17
CA GLY A 8 -5.19 -2.17 -5.42
C GLY A 8 -6.55 -2.67 -5.86
N VAL A 9 -7.50 -1.77 -6.10
CA VAL A 9 -8.82 -2.10 -6.66
C VAL A 9 -8.90 -1.55 -8.07
N LEU A 10 -9.16 -2.44 -9.04
CA LEU A 10 -9.39 -2.02 -10.42
C LEU A 10 -10.78 -1.38 -10.54
N LEU A 11 -10.84 -0.19 -11.13
CA LEU A 11 -12.09 0.51 -11.43
C LEU A 11 -12.43 0.46 -12.92
N SER A 12 -11.49 0.00 -13.75
CA SER A 12 -11.66 -0.32 -15.15
C SER A 12 -10.99 -1.66 -15.45
N ASP A 13 -11.41 -2.29 -16.55
CA ASP A 13 -10.75 -3.48 -17.06
C ASP A 13 -9.29 -3.18 -17.44
N THR A 14 -8.43 -4.19 -17.30
CA THR A 14 -7.03 -4.18 -17.73
C THR A 14 -6.77 -5.53 -18.39
N ASP A 15 -7.15 -5.65 -19.66
CA ASP A 15 -7.28 -6.94 -20.34
C ASP A 15 -5.97 -7.41 -21.00
N GLU A 16 -5.11 -6.47 -21.35
CA GLU A 16 -3.86 -6.72 -22.06
C GLU A 16 -2.68 -6.11 -21.30
N ASN A 17 -1.50 -6.71 -21.47
CA ASN A 17 -0.27 -6.13 -20.96
C ASN A 17 -0.04 -4.75 -21.59
N MET A 18 0.61 -3.86 -20.85
CA MET A 18 0.88 -2.47 -21.26
C MET A 18 -0.40 -1.63 -21.40
N SER A 19 -1.40 -1.89 -20.56
CA SER A 19 -2.66 -1.14 -20.45
C SER A 19 -2.74 -0.33 -19.14
N GLY A 20 -1.61 -0.07 -18.47
CA GLY A 20 -1.59 0.67 -17.21
C GLY A 20 -1.78 -0.19 -15.96
N GLU A 21 -1.66 -1.51 -16.10
CA GLU A 21 -1.78 -2.49 -15.03
C GLU A 21 -0.67 -2.40 -13.99
N LEU A 22 -0.95 -2.97 -12.81
CA LEU A 22 0.07 -3.24 -11.81
C LEU A 22 0.97 -4.37 -12.32
N CYS A 23 2.28 -4.17 -12.30
CA CYS A 23 3.25 -5.23 -12.50
C CYS A 23 3.96 -5.51 -11.19
N CYS A 24 4.01 -6.77 -10.78
CA CYS A 24 4.68 -7.18 -9.54
C CYS A 24 5.79 -8.18 -9.82
N TYR A 25 6.81 -8.22 -8.98
CA TYR A 25 7.85 -9.25 -9.03
C TYR A 25 7.50 -10.34 -8.00
N PRO A 26 7.01 -11.53 -8.41
CA PRO A 26 6.52 -12.52 -7.46
C PRO A 26 7.63 -12.99 -6.52
N GLY A 27 7.38 -12.99 -5.22
CA GLY A 27 8.37 -13.38 -4.20
C GLY A 27 9.41 -12.32 -3.83
N SER A 28 9.44 -11.18 -4.52
CA SER A 28 10.44 -10.11 -4.30
C SER A 28 10.53 -9.57 -2.87
N HIS A 29 9.44 -9.63 -2.09
CA HIS A 29 9.44 -9.25 -0.68
C HIS A 29 10.39 -10.13 0.16
N MET A 30 10.50 -11.42 -0.17
CA MET A 30 11.45 -12.34 0.46
C MET A 30 12.86 -12.13 -0.05
N ASP A 31 13.03 -11.90 -1.35
CA ASP A 31 14.33 -11.63 -1.97
C ASP A 31 14.97 -10.36 -1.39
N LEU A 32 14.20 -9.27 -1.31
CA LEU A 32 14.62 -8.01 -0.71
C LEU A 32 14.91 -8.15 0.79
N SER A 33 14.10 -8.93 1.51
CA SER A 33 14.36 -9.27 2.92
C SER A 33 15.72 -9.96 3.08
N GLY A 34 16.02 -10.97 2.26
CA GLY A 34 17.32 -11.65 2.26
C GLY A 34 18.47 -10.70 1.91
N TYR A 35 18.26 -9.81 0.94
CA TYR A 35 19.23 -8.77 0.59
C TYR A 35 19.51 -7.83 1.77
N PHE A 36 18.48 -7.34 2.46
CA PHE A 36 18.64 -6.44 3.60
C PHE A 36 19.24 -7.12 4.84
N GLN A 37 18.98 -8.40 5.05
CA GLN A 37 19.65 -9.17 6.11
C GLN A 37 21.17 -9.24 5.86
N LYS A 38 21.59 -9.40 4.60
CA LYS A 38 22.99 -9.51 4.22
C LYS A 38 23.73 -8.17 4.16
N HIS A 39 23.08 -7.14 3.62
CA HIS A 39 23.71 -5.85 3.29
C HIS A 39 23.33 -4.73 4.26
N GLY A 40 22.36 -4.97 5.15
CA GLY A 40 21.73 -3.94 5.96
C GLY A 40 20.73 -3.10 5.16
N PHE A 41 19.92 -2.32 5.87
CA PHE A 41 18.88 -1.45 5.30
C PHE A 41 19.06 0.03 5.69
N LYS A 42 20.23 0.39 6.26
CA LYS A 42 20.51 1.77 6.70
C LYS A 42 20.50 2.76 5.53
N ASP A 43 21.10 2.41 4.40
CA ASP A 43 21.09 3.28 3.23
C ASP A 43 19.67 3.56 2.73
N VAL A 44 18.80 2.54 2.71
CA VAL A 44 17.39 2.70 2.33
C VAL A 44 16.63 3.57 3.34
N MET A 45 16.94 3.48 4.64
CA MET A 45 16.34 4.37 5.64
C MET A 45 16.70 5.85 5.42
N HIS A 46 17.91 6.15 4.93
CA HIS A 46 18.38 7.52 4.77
C HIS A 46 18.14 8.10 3.38
N LYS A 47 18.25 7.28 2.33
CA LYS A 47 18.20 7.69 0.92
C LYS A 47 16.92 7.23 0.22
N GLY A 48 16.07 6.44 0.89
CA GLY A 48 14.84 5.92 0.32
C GLY A 48 15.08 5.03 -0.90
N ALA A 49 14.29 5.24 -1.95
CA ALA A 49 14.31 4.41 -3.16
C ALA A 49 15.64 4.43 -3.92
N GLU A 50 16.44 5.49 -3.79
CA GLU A 50 17.74 5.61 -4.47
C GLU A 50 18.77 4.57 -3.99
N ALA A 51 18.60 4.06 -2.77
CA ALA A 51 19.45 3.03 -2.20
C ALA A 51 18.96 1.60 -2.51
N LEU A 52 17.83 1.44 -3.22
CA LEU A 52 17.37 0.13 -3.65
C LEU A 52 18.24 -0.41 -4.80
N PRO A 53 18.30 -1.74 -4.99
CA PRO A 53 18.88 -2.32 -6.20
C PRO A 53 18.15 -1.78 -7.45
N ILE A 54 18.89 -1.14 -8.35
CA ILE A 54 18.39 -0.59 -9.61
C ILE A 54 19.09 -1.21 -10.82
N GLY A 55 18.39 -1.25 -11.96
CA GLY A 55 18.90 -1.80 -13.22
C GLY A 55 19.33 -3.25 -13.07
N ARG A 56 20.53 -3.59 -13.55
CA ARG A 56 21.07 -4.96 -13.48
C ARG A 56 21.14 -5.52 -12.04
N LYS A 57 21.29 -4.68 -11.02
CA LYS A 57 21.27 -5.15 -9.62
C LYS A 57 19.88 -5.63 -9.20
N THR A 58 18.82 -5.09 -9.79
CA THR A 58 17.46 -5.59 -9.58
C THR A 58 17.35 -7.04 -10.06
N ASP A 59 17.89 -7.34 -11.25
CA ASP A 59 17.87 -8.70 -11.81
C ASP A 59 18.75 -9.69 -11.02
N GLU A 60 19.79 -9.20 -10.34
CA GLU A 60 20.64 -10.02 -9.47
C GLU A 60 19.97 -10.33 -8.11
N VAL A 61 19.09 -9.45 -7.63
CA VAL A 61 18.41 -9.59 -6.34
C VAL A 61 17.07 -10.31 -6.50
N LEU A 62 16.25 -9.91 -7.47
CA LEU A 62 14.92 -10.45 -7.69
C LEU A 62 14.98 -11.70 -8.56
N GLN A 63 14.55 -12.84 -8.02
CA GLN A 63 14.73 -14.13 -8.70
C GLN A 63 13.76 -14.36 -9.86
N LYS A 64 12.61 -13.68 -9.83
CA LYS A 64 11.54 -13.82 -10.81
C LYS A 64 11.32 -12.50 -11.53
N GLY A 65 11.11 -12.59 -12.84
CA GLY A 65 10.71 -11.44 -13.66
C GLY A 65 9.34 -10.89 -13.27
N PRO A 66 8.98 -9.70 -13.81
CA PRO A 66 7.71 -9.08 -13.52
C PRO A 66 6.55 -9.90 -14.09
N LEU A 67 5.46 -9.94 -13.33
CA LEU A 67 4.17 -10.48 -13.71
C LEU A 67 3.18 -9.33 -13.88
N HIS A 68 2.49 -9.32 -15.01
CA HIS A 68 1.42 -8.37 -15.33
C HIS A 68 0.14 -8.80 -14.60
N CYS A 69 -0.37 -7.94 -13.72
CA CYS A 69 -1.59 -8.19 -12.95
C CYS A 69 -2.80 -7.62 -13.71
N ASN A 70 -3.14 -8.29 -14.81
CA ASN A 70 -4.35 -8.01 -15.59
C ASN A 70 -5.59 -8.51 -14.83
N GLY A 71 -6.73 -7.86 -15.06
CA GLY A 71 -7.97 -8.17 -14.34
C GLY A 71 -9.14 -7.31 -14.80
N LYS A 72 -10.30 -7.55 -14.19
CA LYS A 72 -11.55 -6.86 -14.48
C LYS A 72 -11.86 -5.79 -13.44
N ALA A 73 -12.70 -4.83 -13.81
CA ALA A 73 -13.22 -3.86 -12.86
C ALA A 73 -13.85 -4.57 -11.66
N GLY A 74 -13.45 -4.17 -10.45
CA GLY A 74 -13.84 -4.81 -9.19
C GLY A 74 -12.81 -5.82 -8.65
N ASP A 75 -11.88 -6.31 -9.46
CA ASP A 75 -10.81 -7.19 -8.99
C ASP A 75 -9.88 -6.47 -8.02
N VAL A 76 -9.37 -7.23 -7.05
CA VAL A 76 -8.53 -6.72 -5.97
C VAL A 76 -7.17 -7.42 -5.97
N PHE A 77 -6.11 -6.63 -6.03
CA PHE A 77 -4.74 -7.09 -5.82
C PHE A 77 -4.30 -6.79 -4.40
N LEU A 78 -3.90 -7.83 -3.67
CA LEU A 78 -3.30 -7.73 -2.35
C LEU A 78 -1.81 -8.05 -2.46
N ALA A 79 -0.95 -7.09 -2.09
CA ALA A 79 0.49 -7.26 -2.11
C ALA A 79 1.09 -6.92 -0.75
N ASN A 80 2.02 -7.76 -0.26
CA ASN A 80 2.84 -7.41 0.89
C ASN A 80 3.61 -6.11 0.60
N TYR A 81 3.78 -5.26 1.60
CA TYR A 81 4.37 -3.93 1.42
C TYR A 81 5.80 -3.93 0.83
N MET A 82 6.55 -5.05 0.95
CA MET A 82 7.88 -5.21 0.34
C MET A 82 7.85 -5.78 -1.08
N VAL A 83 6.69 -6.12 -1.65
CA VAL A 83 6.63 -6.60 -3.02
C VAL A 83 7.10 -5.48 -3.95
N ALA A 84 8.19 -5.72 -4.67
CA ALA A 84 8.64 -4.84 -5.72
C ALA A 84 7.56 -4.82 -6.82
N HIS A 85 7.20 -3.61 -7.24
CA HIS A 85 6.16 -3.40 -8.23
C HIS A 85 6.38 -2.09 -8.98
N PHE A 86 5.73 -1.97 -10.13
CA PHE A 86 5.62 -0.75 -10.91
C PHE A 86 4.28 -0.74 -11.63
N ILE A 87 3.92 0.40 -12.21
CA ILE A 87 2.76 0.52 -13.09
C ILE A 87 3.26 0.49 -14.53
N ALA A 88 2.74 -0.43 -15.34
CA ALA A 88 3.08 -0.48 -16.74
C ALA A 88 2.67 0.83 -17.43
N PRO A 89 3.40 1.29 -18.46
CA PRO A 89 2.88 2.35 -19.33
C PRO A 89 1.53 1.93 -19.92
N ASN A 90 0.58 2.87 -20.00
CA ASN A 90 -0.68 2.62 -20.69
C ASN A 90 -0.53 2.98 -22.18
N THR A 91 -0.51 1.95 -23.02
CA THR A 91 -0.44 2.04 -24.49
C THR A 91 -1.77 1.70 -25.16
N SER A 92 -2.79 1.36 -24.36
CA SER A 92 -4.15 1.10 -24.84
C SER A 92 -4.87 2.41 -25.23
N GLN A 93 -6.03 2.27 -25.86
CA GLN A 93 -6.89 3.41 -26.22
C GLN A 93 -7.74 3.88 -25.03
N ASP A 94 -7.85 3.08 -23.97
CA ASP A 94 -8.73 3.33 -22.85
C ASP A 94 -7.99 3.92 -21.64
N ILE A 95 -8.68 4.76 -20.88
CA ILE A 95 -8.16 5.29 -19.63
C ILE A 95 -8.29 4.23 -18.55
N ARG A 96 -7.17 3.89 -17.92
CA ARG A 96 -7.12 2.93 -16.81
C ARG A 96 -7.37 3.63 -15.48
N TYR A 97 -8.39 3.18 -14.76
CA TYR A 97 -8.73 3.64 -13.41
C TYR A 97 -8.44 2.55 -12.36
N ALA A 98 -7.75 2.94 -11.29
CA ALA A 98 -7.65 2.12 -10.09
C ALA A 98 -7.37 2.99 -8.86
N VAL A 99 -7.70 2.44 -7.70
CA VAL A 99 -7.41 3.06 -6.40
C VAL A 99 -6.53 2.14 -5.57
N TYR A 100 -5.62 2.74 -4.82
CA TYR A 100 -4.69 2.00 -3.97
C TYR A 100 -4.81 2.45 -2.52
N PHE A 101 -4.92 1.48 -1.63
CA PHE A 101 -4.95 1.67 -0.19
C PHE A 101 -3.74 1.01 0.44
N ARG A 102 -3.17 1.66 1.45
CA ARG A 102 -2.15 1.07 2.33
C ARG A 102 -2.81 0.68 3.63
N ILE A 103 -2.92 -0.61 3.87
CA ILE A 103 -3.58 -1.16 5.06
C ILE A 103 -2.52 -1.43 6.13
N ARG A 104 -2.85 -1.03 7.35
CA ARG A 104 -2.01 -1.21 8.54
C ARG A 104 -2.80 -1.97 9.60
N GLY A 105 -2.19 -2.99 10.15
CA GLY A 105 -2.66 -3.70 11.33
C GLY A 105 -2.17 -3.06 12.62
N PRO A 106 -2.67 -3.52 13.78
CA PRO A 106 -2.38 -2.94 15.09
C PRO A 106 -0.89 -2.89 15.46
N ALA A 107 -0.06 -3.78 14.88
CA ALA A 107 1.37 -3.82 15.13
C ALA A 107 2.10 -2.52 14.72
N PHE A 108 1.60 -1.82 13.69
CA PHE A 108 2.14 -0.54 13.23
C PHE A 108 1.58 0.67 13.99
N ASP A 109 0.53 0.51 14.78
CA ASP A 109 0.06 1.57 15.69
C ASP A 109 0.97 1.67 16.93
N ALA A 110 1.47 0.53 17.39
CA ALA A 110 2.41 0.46 18.52
C ALA A 110 3.82 0.96 18.16
N ASP A 111 4.29 0.66 16.95
CA ASP A 111 5.53 1.22 16.37
C ASP A 111 5.30 1.53 14.88
N PRO A 112 5.16 2.81 14.51
CA PRO A 112 4.90 3.20 13.12
C PRO A 112 6.03 2.95 12.12
N LEU A 113 7.24 2.64 12.61
CA LEU A 113 8.39 2.33 11.77
C LEU A 113 8.55 0.81 11.61
N GLN A 114 8.38 0.03 12.69
CA GLN A 114 8.46 -1.45 12.72
C GLN A 114 9.58 -1.96 11.80
N LYS A 115 10.82 -1.53 12.10
CA LYS A 115 11.97 -1.70 11.20
C LYS A 115 12.25 -3.18 10.90
N GLU A 116 11.95 -4.04 11.87
CA GLU A 116 12.07 -5.49 11.79
C GLU A 116 11.24 -6.07 10.65
N SER A 117 10.13 -5.43 10.24
CA SER A 117 9.32 -5.92 9.14
C SER A 117 10.13 -5.95 7.84
N MET A 118 11.10 -5.03 7.65
CA MET A 118 11.98 -5.00 6.48
C MET A 118 12.89 -6.22 6.39
N LEU A 119 13.15 -6.86 7.53
CA LEU A 119 13.95 -8.07 7.62
C LEU A 119 13.07 -9.32 7.67
N ARG A 120 11.78 -9.19 7.98
CA ARG A 120 10.82 -10.27 8.18
C ARG A 120 9.45 -9.85 7.63
N PRO A 121 9.26 -9.81 6.31
CA PRO A 121 8.07 -9.24 5.66
C PRO A 121 6.75 -9.89 6.07
N LEU A 122 6.80 -11.14 6.54
CA LEU A 122 5.64 -11.91 6.99
C LEU A 122 5.40 -11.86 8.50
N MET A 123 6.16 -11.06 9.28
CA MET A 123 6.07 -11.10 10.75
C MET A 123 4.69 -10.74 11.32
N ASN A 124 3.89 -10.00 10.56
CA ASN A 124 2.51 -9.64 10.92
C ASN A 124 1.44 -10.49 10.21
N TRP A 125 1.87 -11.39 9.31
CA TRP A 125 1.00 -12.22 8.48
C TRP A 125 0.94 -13.62 9.07
N SER A 126 0.17 -13.78 10.14
CA SER A 126 -0.15 -15.10 10.69
C SER A 126 -1.44 -15.61 10.06
N LEU A 127 -1.43 -16.86 9.56
CA LEU A 127 -2.63 -17.54 9.06
C LEU A 127 -3.66 -17.79 10.18
N ASP A 128 -3.19 -17.91 11.42
CA ASP A 128 -4.02 -17.99 12.62
C ASP A 128 -4.51 -16.60 13.09
N GLY A 129 -4.18 -15.54 12.34
CA GLY A 129 -4.26 -14.16 12.78
C GLY A 129 -3.05 -13.79 13.66
N PRO A 130 -2.63 -12.53 13.71
CA PRO A 130 -1.57 -12.13 14.65
C PRO A 130 -2.01 -12.51 16.06
N ALA A 131 -1.11 -13.11 16.86
CA ALA A 131 -1.33 -13.21 18.29
C ALA A 131 -1.61 -11.78 18.78
N ALA A 132 -2.79 -11.56 19.39
CA ALA A 132 -3.19 -10.23 19.82
C ALA A 132 -2.03 -9.61 20.61
N PRO A 133 -1.54 -8.41 20.24
CA PRO A 133 -0.50 -7.77 21.02
C PRO A 133 -0.98 -7.70 22.46
N ALA A 134 -0.09 -7.99 23.42
CA ALA A 134 -0.39 -7.77 24.82
C ALA A 134 -0.93 -6.35 24.96
N LEU A 135 -2.20 -6.24 25.37
CA LEU A 135 -2.95 -4.98 25.41
C LEU A 135 -2.14 -3.96 26.20
N ARG A 136 -1.44 -3.06 25.52
CA ARG A 136 -1.11 -1.77 26.11
C ARG A 136 -2.41 -0.99 26.11
N PRO A 137 -2.78 -0.30 27.21
CA PRO A 137 -3.93 0.58 27.20
C PRO A 137 -3.70 1.61 26.09
N THR A 138 -4.39 1.39 24.97
CA THR A 138 -4.35 2.29 23.83
C THR A 138 -5.44 3.31 24.10
N PRO A 139 -5.17 4.62 24.06
CA PRO A 139 -6.23 5.61 24.04
C PRO A 139 -7.14 5.27 22.86
N SER A 140 -8.43 5.11 23.10
CA SER A 140 -9.37 4.73 22.04
C SER A 140 -9.33 5.79 20.93
N LEU A 141 -8.79 5.44 19.75
CA LEU A 141 -8.95 6.26 18.54
C LEU A 141 -10.40 6.25 18.03
N ARG A 142 -11.24 5.35 18.56
CA ARG A 142 -12.68 5.37 18.37
C ARG A 142 -13.33 6.06 19.57
N ARG A 143 -13.34 7.39 19.58
CA ARG A 143 -14.45 8.09 20.23
C ARG A 143 -15.64 7.97 19.30
N ALA A 144 -16.82 7.69 19.82
CA ALA A 144 -18.04 7.86 19.04
C ALA A 144 -18.06 9.30 18.52
N ALA A 145 -18.37 9.48 17.24
CA ALA A 145 -18.55 10.80 16.68
C ALA A 145 -19.59 11.54 17.55
N THR A 146 -19.29 12.76 17.98
CA THR A 146 -20.31 13.59 18.63
C THR A 146 -21.36 14.00 17.62
N MET A 147 -22.57 14.33 18.09
CA MET A 147 -23.60 14.90 17.22
C MET A 147 -23.05 16.09 16.42
N GLU A 148 -22.24 16.94 17.07
CA GLU A 148 -21.56 18.07 16.43
C GLU A 148 -20.60 17.67 15.28
N GLU A 149 -19.93 16.51 15.38
CA GLU A 149 -19.08 16.00 14.30
C GLU A 149 -19.90 15.41 13.15
N ALA A 150 -21.08 14.86 13.44
CA ALA A 150 -22.03 14.38 12.43
C ALA A 150 -22.69 15.56 11.68
N ASP A 151 -23.12 16.59 12.42
CA ASP A 151 -23.73 17.80 11.86
C ASP A 151 -22.74 18.53 10.94
N ARG A 152 -21.47 18.65 11.35
CA ARG A 152 -20.42 19.23 10.51
C ARG A 152 -20.16 18.41 9.24
N MET A 153 -20.32 17.09 9.30
CA MET A 153 -20.14 16.22 8.13
C MET A 153 -21.30 16.35 7.14
N GLU A 154 -22.52 16.60 7.65
CA GLU A 154 -23.70 16.92 6.84
C GLU A 154 -23.55 18.30 6.18
N GLU A 155 -23.09 19.32 6.91
CA GLU A 155 -22.80 20.66 6.35
C GLU A 155 -21.74 20.61 5.23
N VAL A 156 -20.68 19.82 5.43
CA VAL A 156 -19.65 19.62 4.41
C VAL A 156 -20.23 18.89 3.19
N SER A 157 -21.06 17.88 3.41
CA SER A 157 -21.75 17.15 2.33
C SER A 157 -22.64 18.08 1.50
N ASP A 158 -23.42 18.93 2.16
CA ASP A 158 -24.33 19.89 1.51
C ASP A 158 -23.57 20.97 0.74
N HIS A 159 -22.47 21.48 1.30
CA HIS A 159 -21.58 22.40 0.59
C HIS A 159 -21.09 21.79 -0.73
N TYR A 160 -20.60 20.55 -0.70
CA TYR A 160 -20.12 19.88 -1.91
C TYR A 160 -21.25 19.44 -2.88
N ALA A 161 -22.49 19.35 -2.41
CA ALA A 161 -23.66 19.07 -3.25
C ALA A 161 -24.18 20.30 -4.01
N THR A 162 -23.80 21.52 -3.61
CA THR A 162 -24.20 22.74 -4.34
C THR A 162 -23.45 22.92 -5.66
N ALA A 163 -24.20 23.24 -6.72
CA ALA A 163 -23.71 23.31 -8.10
C ALA A 163 -22.61 24.37 -8.36
N ASN A 164 -22.38 25.30 -7.42
CA ASN A 164 -21.42 26.40 -7.51
C ASN A 164 -20.51 26.48 -6.28
N ASN A 165 -20.20 25.36 -5.62
CA ASN A 165 -19.23 25.38 -4.54
C ASN A 165 -17.84 25.79 -5.07
N ASP A 166 -17.09 26.49 -4.24
CA ASP A 166 -15.73 26.96 -4.55
C ASP A 166 -14.67 25.90 -4.23
N TYR A 167 -15.10 24.66 -3.93
CA TYR A 167 -14.31 23.52 -3.51
C TYR A 167 -13.45 23.74 -2.25
N THR A 168 -13.68 24.83 -1.51
CA THR A 168 -13.01 25.07 -0.21
C THR A 168 -13.78 24.39 0.92
N VAL A 169 -13.08 24.02 2.00
CA VAL A 169 -13.73 23.43 3.17
C VAL A 169 -14.41 24.55 3.97
N PRO A 170 -15.72 24.43 4.30
CA PRO A 170 -16.40 25.38 5.17
C PRO A 170 -15.66 25.52 6.51
N THR A 171 -15.33 26.76 6.90
CA THR A 171 -14.62 27.06 8.16
C THR A 171 -15.53 26.92 9.36
#